data_AF-A0A833RVX9-F1
#
_entry.id   AF-A0A833RVX9-F1
#
_cell.length_a   1.000
_cell.length_b   1.000
_cell.length_c   1.000
_cell.angle_alpha   90.00
_cell.angle_beta   90.00
_cell.angle_gamma   90.00
#
_symmetry.space_group_name_H-M   'P 1'
#
loop_
_entity.id
_entity.type
_entity.pdbx_description
1 polymer ?
#
loop_
_entity_poly.entity_id
_entity_poly.type
_entity_poly.pdbx_seq_one_letter_code
_entity_poly.pdbx_strand_id
1 'polypeptide(L)'
;MESCTFRRRRCLGSFAKRQITISDLIVKAYQLDLKAKYIGFYEFLTPIIVLRDLDLIKTVIMKNVNQFSDHRPLVNRKVDPMLGGMPFMLNGDQWKDHRNMLSPTFTSSKIKTIFKLMSECMCVKDFELPPARPGDKLFIVKAGMNIWIPVSGIHQNPKYYENPLKFDLDRFYENN
;
A
#
# COMPACT_ATOMS: atom_id res chain seq x y z
N MET A 1 -28.17 -27.12 -13.17
CA MET A 1 -27.19 -26.08 -13.56
C MET A 1 -27.93 -24.75 -13.56
N GLU A 2 -28.16 -24.19 -12.38
CA GLU A 2 -28.73 -22.86 -12.27
C GLU A 2 -27.61 -21.83 -12.14
N SER A 3 -27.73 -20.81 -12.96
CA SER A 3 -26.80 -19.72 -13.20
C SER A 3 -26.23 -19.12 -11.92
N CYS A 4 -24.90 -19.00 -11.90
CA CYS A 4 -24.14 -18.11 -11.02
C CYS A 4 -24.66 -16.66 -11.22
N THR A 5 -25.68 -16.26 -10.45
CA THR A 5 -26.30 -14.93 -10.57
C THR A 5 -25.37 -13.87 -10.01
N PHE A 6 -24.50 -13.36 -10.87
CA PHE A 6 -23.74 -12.14 -10.68
C PHE A 6 -24.69 -10.94 -10.64
N ARG A 7 -25.33 -10.69 -9.49
CA ARG A 7 -26.19 -9.51 -9.29
C ARG A 7 -25.31 -8.25 -9.33
N ARG A 8 -25.30 -7.54 -10.47
CA ARG A 8 -24.73 -6.19 -10.59
C ARG A 8 -25.47 -5.22 -9.65
N ARG A 9 -25.02 -5.07 -8.39
CA ARG A 9 -25.31 -3.88 -7.58
C ARG A 9 -24.09 -2.96 -7.62
N ARG A 10 -24.32 -1.69 -7.99
CA ARG A 10 -23.31 -0.64 -8.17
C ARG A 10 -22.60 -0.30 -6.85
N CYS A 11 -21.60 -1.09 -6.43
CA CYS A 11 -20.71 -0.70 -5.32
C CYS A 11 -19.46 0.06 -5.80
N LEU A 12 -19.00 -0.19 -7.04
CA LEU A 12 -17.77 0.42 -7.58
C LEU A 12 -17.82 1.95 -7.71
N GLY A 13 -18.99 2.51 -8.01
CA GLY A 13 -19.14 3.95 -8.24
C GLY A 13 -18.89 4.81 -6.98
N SER A 14 -19.27 4.31 -5.81
CA SER A 14 -19.02 4.99 -4.53
C SER A 14 -17.57 4.84 -4.07
N PHE A 15 -16.90 3.72 -4.40
CA PHE A 15 -15.48 3.52 -4.14
C PHE A 15 -14.60 4.50 -4.95
N ALA A 16 -14.89 4.64 -6.24
CA ALA A 16 -14.21 5.61 -7.11
C ALA A 16 -14.38 7.06 -6.66
N LYS A 17 -15.50 7.39 -5.99
CA LYS A 17 -15.78 8.72 -5.42
C LYS A 17 -15.24 8.92 -4.00
N ARG A 18 -14.45 7.98 -3.46
CA ARG A 18 -13.96 7.97 -2.06
C ARG A 18 -15.07 8.08 -0.99
N GLN A 19 -16.30 7.67 -1.33
CA GLN A 19 -17.43 7.73 -0.40
C GLN A 19 -17.55 6.47 0.48
N ILE A 20 -16.78 5.42 0.18
CA ILE A 20 -16.70 4.19 0.95
C ILE A 20 -15.25 3.73 0.99
N THR A 21 -14.84 3.12 2.10
CA THR A 21 -13.49 2.55 2.23
C THR A 21 -13.37 1.20 1.51
N ILE A 22 -12.14 0.71 1.32
CA ILE A 22 -11.90 -0.67 0.85
C ILE A 22 -12.56 -1.66 1.83
N SER A 23 -12.46 -1.41 3.13
CA SER A 23 -13.09 -2.24 4.16
C SER A 23 -14.61 -2.34 3.97
N ASP A 24 -15.27 -1.20 3.76
CA ASP A 24 -16.72 -1.16 3.51
C ASP A 24 -17.11 -1.91 2.24
N LEU A 25 -16.28 -1.84 1.20
CA LEU A 25 -16.50 -2.57 -0.05
C LEU A 25 -16.42 -4.09 0.18
N ILE A 26 -15.42 -4.57 0.92
CA ILE A 26 -15.24 -5.98 1.27
C ILE A 26 -16.40 -6.47 2.13
N VAL A 27 -16.80 -5.71 3.16
CA VAL A 27 -17.94 -6.05 4.02
C VAL A 27 -19.23 -6.14 3.21
N LYS A 28 -19.47 -5.18 2.32
CA LYS A 28 -20.64 -5.22 1.42
C LYS A 28 -20.59 -6.44 0.51
N ALA A 29 -19.42 -6.77 -0.05
CA ALA A 29 -19.25 -7.95 -0.90
C ALA A 29 -19.51 -9.25 -0.13
N TYR A 30 -19.01 -9.35 1.11
CA TYR A 30 -19.23 -10.49 2.02
C TYR A 30 -20.72 -10.67 2.38
N GLN A 31 -21.47 -9.57 2.46
CA GLN A 31 -22.90 -9.55 2.80
C GLN A 31 -23.84 -9.73 1.58
N LEU A 32 -23.34 -9.83 0.35
CA LEU A 32 -24.18 -9.92 -0.85
C LEU A 32 -25.09 -11.16 -0.88
N ASP A 33 -24.57 -12.30 -0.40
CA ASP A 33 -25.31 -13.55 -0.27
C ASP A 33 -24.86 -14.28 0.98
N LEU A 34 -25.70 -14.22 2.02
CA LEU A 34 -25.40 -14.84 3.31
C LEU A 34 -25.47 -16.37 3.31
N LYS A 35 -25.97 -17.01 2.26
CA LYS A 35 -26.07 -18.47 2.15
C LYS A 35 -24.93 -19.08 1.33
N ALA A 36 -24.30 -18.30 0.45
CA ALA A 36 -23.21 -18.77 -0.39
C ALA A 36 -21.90 -18.97 0.39
N LYS A 37 -21.14 -20.04 0.08
CA LYS A 37 -19.82 -20.30 0.68
C LYS A 37 -18.72 -19.35 0.16
N TYR A 38 -18.88 -18.87 -1.07
CA TYR A 38 -17.98 -17.92 -1.73
C TYR A 38 -18.78 -17.03 -2.68
N ILE A 39 -18.28 -15.83 -2.95
CA ILE A 39 -18.93 -14.83 -3.80
C ILE A 39 -17.90 -14.25 -4.77
N GLY A 40 -18.22 -14.27 -6.07
CA GLY A 40 -17.42 -13.60 -7.08
C GLY A 40 -17.81 -12.13 -7.24
N PHE A 41 -16.84 -11.22 -7.33
CA PHE A 41 -17.04 -9.84 -7.71
C PHE A 41 -15.91 -9.39 -8.65
N TYR A 42 -16.15 -8.33 -9.43
CA TYR A 42 -15.08 -7.71 -10.23
C TYR A 42 -14.56 -6.49 -9.50
N GLU A 43 -13.25 -6.46 -9.29
CA GLU A 43 -12.55 -5.21 -8.98
C GLU A 43 -11.99 -4.64 -10.28
N PHE A 44 -12.65 -3.60 -10.79
CA PHE A 44 -12.42 -3.05 -12.12
C PHE A 44 -12.53 -4.14 -13.21
N LEU A 45 -11.40 -4.61 -13.74
CA LEU A 45 -11.32 -5.63 -14.79
C LEU A 45 -10.88 -7.00 -14.23
N THR A 46 -10.49 -7.06 -12.97
CA THR A 46 -9.95 -8.27 -12.35
C THR A 46 -11.06 -9.01 -11.62
N PRO A 47 -11.36 -10.27 -11.96
CA PRO A 47 -12.28 -11.09 -11.19
C PRO A 47 -11.65 -11.45 -9.84
N ILE A 48 -12.41 -11.30 -8.77
CA ILE A 48 -12.01 -11.61 -7.40
C ILE A 48 -13.06 -12.53 -6.77
N ILE A 49 -12.61 -13.50 -5.98
CA ILE A 49 -13.47 -14.38 -5.19
C ILE A 49 -13.30 -14.03 -3.71
N VAL A 50 -14.41 -13.77 -3.03
CA VAL A 50 -14.50 -13.61 -1.57
C VAL A 50 -14.90 -14.94 -0.96
N LEU A 51 -14.03 -15.53 -0.14
CA LEU A 51 -14.33 -16.72 0.63
C LEU A 51 -15.05 -16.33 1.93
N ARG A 52 -16.09 -17.07 2.30
CA ARG A 52 -16.86 -16.82 3.53
C ARG A 52 -16.91 -18.02 4.47
N ASP A 53 -16.85 -19.22 3.90
CA ASP A 53 -16.85 -20.48 4.64
C ASP A 53 -15.49 -20.69 5.33
N LEU A 54 -15.52 -20.90 6.65
CA LEU A 54 -14.30 -21.01 7.47
C LEU A 54 -13.48 -22.25 7.12
N ASP A 55 -14.12 -23.36 6.74
CA ASP A 55 -13.41 -24.59 6.37
C ASP A 55 -12.74 -24.45 5.00
N LEU A 56 -13.37 -23.71 4.09
CA LEU A 56 -12.77 -23.34 2.81
C LEU A 56 -11.59 -22.38 3.01
N ILE A 57 -11.73 -21.37 3.86
CA ILE A 57 -10.62 -20.44 4.21
C ILE A 57 -9.44 -21.21 4.81
N LYS A 58 -9.69 -22.10 5.78
CA LYS A 58 -8.64 -22.96 6.36
C LYS A 58 -8.00 -23.86 5.31
N THR A 59 -8.78 -24.39 4.37
CA THR A 59 -8.25 -25.22 3.29
C THR A 59 -7.31 -24.42 2.38
N VAL A 60 -7.69 -23.20 2.01
CA VAL A 60 -6.87 -22.30 1.18
C VAL A 60 -5.61 -21.86 1.93
N ILE A 61 -5.75 -21.38 3.18
CA ILE A 61 -4.66 -20.76 3.95
C ILE A 61 -3.76 -21.79 4.64
N MET A 62 -4.24 -22.99 4.98
CA MET A 62 -3.43 -23.97 5.73
C MET A 62 -3.06 -25.19 4.88
N LYS A 63 -4.02 -25.79 4.17
CA LYS A 63 -3.76 -27.03 3.42
C LYS A 63 -3.05 -26.76 2.10
N ASN A 64 -3.37 -25.64 1.46
CA ASN A 64 -2.90 -25.31 0.12
C ASN A 64 -1.99 -24.06 0.08
N VAL A 65 -1.29 -23.74 1.18
CA VAL A 65 -0.37 -22.57 1.26
C VAL A 65 0.49 -22.43 0.02
N ASN A 66 1.13 -23.52 -0.41
CA ASN A 66 2.08 -23.50 -1.52
C ASN A 66 1.46 -23.02 -2.84
N GLN A 67 0.15 -23.27 -3.04
CA GLN A 67 -0.59 -22.83 -4.23
C GLN A 67 -1.03 -21.36 -4.15
N PHE A 68 -1.12 -20.79 -2.95
CA PHE A 68 -1.60 -19.43 -2.68
C PHE A 68 -0.53 -18.56 -2.00
N SER A 69 0.75 -18.87 -2.23
CA SER A 69 1.88 -18.21 -1.57
C SER A 69 2.07 -16.74 -2.00
N ASP A 70 1.60 -16.42 -3.19
CA ASP A 70 1.81 -15.11 -3.82
C ASP A 70 0.60 -14.19 -3.62
N HIS A 71 0.89 -12.90 -3.52
CA HIS A 71 -0.12 -11.86 -3.45
C HIS A 71 -0.13 -11.02 -4.73
N ARG A 72 -1.21 -10.26 -4.90
CA ARG A 72 -1.31 -9.28 -5.98
C ARG A 72 -0.37 -8.11 -5.68
N PRO A 73 0.58 -7.79 -6.58
CA PRO A 73 1.41 -6.60 -6.41
C PRO A 73 0.56 -5.34 -6.63
N LEU A 74 0.75 -4.32 -5.80
CA LEU A 74 0.08 -3.02 -5.99
C LEU A 74 0.70 -2.23 -7.15
N VAL A 75 1.95 -2.53 -7.52
CA VAL A 75 2.69 -1.81 -8.56
C VAL A 75 3.46 -2.79 -9.45
N ASN A 76 3.54 -2.50 -10.74
CA ASN A 76 4.35 -3.27 -11.68
C ASN A 76 5.83 -2.86 -11.57
N ARG A 77 6.71 -3.81 -11.24
CA ARG A 77 8.16 -3.57 -11.12
C ARG A 77 8.82 -2.99 -12.37
N LYS A 78 8.29 -3.26 -13.56
CA LYS A 78 8.81 -2.66 -14.81
C LYS A 78 8.53 -1.16 -14.90
N VAL A 79 7.44 -0.72 -14.30
CA VAL A 79 7.01 0.69 -14.30
C VAL A 79 7.63 1.42 -13.11
N ASP A 80 7.68 0.79 -11.94
CA ASP A 80 8.34 1.32 -10.75
C ASP A 80 9.25 0.25 -10.14
N PRO A 81 10.53 0.21 -10.55
CA PRO A 81 11.51 -0.72 -10.01
C PRO A 81 11.76 -0.53 -8.50
N MET A 82 11.58 0.69 -7.98
CA MET A 82 11.83 0.99 -6.57
C MET A 82 10.73 0.41 -5.68
N LEU A 83 9.46 0.76 -5.93
CA LEU A 83 8.34 0.19 -5.18
C LEU A 83 8.17 -1.29 -5.47
N GLY A 84 8.32 -1.71 -6.74
CA GLY A 84 8.23 -3.10 -7.14
C GLY A 84 9.31 -4.02 -6.59
N GLY A 85 10.39 -3.47 -6.02
CA GLY A 85 11.43 -4.19 -5.29
C GLY A 85 11.19 -4.35 -3.79
N MET A 86 10.14 -3.73 -3.24
CA MET A 86 9.79 -3.86 -1.83
C MET A 86 9.19 -5.25 -1.54
N PRO A 87 9.43 -5.85 -0.36
CA PRO A 87 8.88 -7.16 -0.01
C PRO A 87 7.36 -7.24 -0.19
N PHE A 88 6.62 -6.17 0.10
CA PHE A 88 5.17 -6.12 -0.08
C PHE A 88 4.71 -6.24 -1.55
N MET A 89 5.61 -6.12 -2.54
CA MET A 89 5.31 -6.22 -3.96
C MET A 89 5.96 -7.44 -4.65
N LEU A 90 6.89 -8.12 -3.95
CA LEU A 90 7.61 -9.28 -4.47
C LEU A 90 6.86 -10.58 -4.18
N ASN A 91 7.09 -11.58 -5.01
CA ASN A 91 6.48 -12.91 -4.92
C ASN A 91 7.57 -14.01 -4.92
N GLY A 92 7.19 -15.23 -4.55
CA GLY A 92 8.07 -16.40 -4.57
C GLY A 92 9.36 -16.23 -3.76
N ASP A 93 10.48 -16.73 -4.29
CA ASP A 93 11.76 -16.75 -3.58
C ASP A 93 12.36 -15.35 -3.37
N GLN A 94 12.11 -14.40 -4.29
CA GLN A 94 12.55 -13.01 -4.10
C GLN A 94 11.92 -12.35 -2.88
N TRP A 95 10.65 -12.65 -2.61
CA TRP A 95 9.98 -12.22 -1.37
C TRP A 95 10.66 -12.81 -0.15
N LYS A 96 10.98 -14.12 -0.17
CA LYS A 96 11.64 -14.81 0.96
C LYS A 96 13.01 -14.19 1.24
N ASP A 97 13.82 -13.98 0.22
CA ASP A 97 15.17 -13.44 0.34
C ASP A 97 15.15 -12.02 0.93
N HIS A 98 14.32 -11.14 0.35
CA HIS A 98 14.20 -9.76 0.84
C HIS A 98 13.62 -9.72 2.27
N ARG A 99 12.65 -10.58 2.59
CA ARG A 99 12.09 -10.68 3.93
C ARG A 99 13.12 -11.15 4.94
N ASN A 100 13.92 -12.16 4.60
CA ASN A 100 14.98 -12.68 5.47
C ASN A 100 16.05 -11.61 5.73
N MET A 101 16.40 -10.83 4.72
CA MET A 101 17.33 -9.71 4.84
C MET A 101 16.79 -8.58 5.73
N LEU A 102 15.49 -8.25 5.61
CA LEU A 102 14.90 -7.12 6.33
C LEU A 102 14.34 -7.48 7.72
N SER A 103 13.93 -8.71 7.96
CA SER A 103 13.33 -9.11 9.26
C SER A 103 14.20 -8.77 10.48
N PRO A 104 15.54 -8.85 10.44
CA PRO A 104 16.41 -8.48 11.58
C PRO A 104 16.39 -6.98 11.92
N THR A 105 15.91 -6.11 11.02
CA THR A 105 15.82 -4.66 11.29
C THR A 105 14.55 -4.29 12.04
N PHE A 106 13.52 -5.13 12.02
CA PHE A 106 12.21 -4.89 12.65
C PHE A 106 12.08 -5.58 14.01
N THR A 107 13.05 -5.40 14.89
CA THR A 107 12.93 -5.86 16.29
C THR A 107 11.96 -4.98 17.07
N SER A 108 11.34 -5.52 18.12
CA SER A 108 10.43 -4.76 18.98
C SER A 108 11.07 -3.49 19.56
N SER A 109 12.37 -3.52 19.87
CA SER A 109 13.11 -2.34 20.34
C SER A 109 13.25 -1.27 19.26
N LYS A 110 13.64 -1.65 18.03
CA LYS A 110 13.77 -0.71 16.91
C LYS A 110 12.41 -0.14 16.49
N ILE A 111 11.35 -0.97 16.46
CA ILE A 111 9.98 -0.52 16.18
C ILE A 111 9.51 0.49 17.24
N LYS A 112 9.79 0.26 18.53
CA LYS A 112 9.46 1.23 19.60
C LYS A 112 10.15 2.57 19.38
N THR A 113 11.43 2.56 18.99
CA THR A 113 12.16 3.77 18.64
C THR A 113 11.54 4.48 17.45
N ILE A 114 11.24 3.77 16.36
CA ILE A 114 10.58 4.33 15.17
C ILE A 114 9.23 4.94 15.54
N PHE A 115 8.42 4.26 16.36
CA PHE A 115 7.12 4.77 16.81
C PHE A 115 7.25 6.08 17.60
N LYS A 116 8.22 6.15 18.51
CA LYS A 116 8.50 7.38 19.26
C LYS A 116 8.85 8.54 18.31
N LEU A 117 9.77 8.33 17.37
CA LEU A 117 10.16 9.34 16.38
C LEU A 117 8.97 9.76 15.50
N MET A 118 8.17 8.80 15.04
CA MET A 118 6.96 9.10 14.27
C MET A 118 6.00 10.00 15.05
N SER A 119 5.78 9.71 16.34
CA SER A 119 4.91 10.52 17.20
C SER A 119 5.46 11.93 17.44
N GLU A 120 6.79 12.09 17.51
CA GLU A 120 7.44 13.39 17.70
C GLU A 120 7.37 14.26 16.43
N CYS A 121 7.42 13.65 15.25
CA CYS A 121 7.37 14.37 13.96
C CYS A 121 5.95 14.63 13.44
N MET A 122 4.89 14.30 14.20
CA MET A 122 3.52 14.59 13.78
C MET A 122 3.21 16.10 13.87
N CYS A 123 2.84 16.70 12.75
CA CYS A 123 2.33 18.08 12.71
C CYS A 123 0.93 18.13 13.33
N VAL A 124 0.87 18.42 14.64
CA VAL A 124 -0.38 18.55 15.41
C VAL A 124 -0.90 19.99 15.51
N LYS A 125 -0.18 20.96 14.94
CA LYS A 125 -0.51 22.40 14.98
C LYS A 125 -0.55 22.98 13.58
N ASP A 126 -1.26 24.09 13.45
CA ASP A 126 -1.21 24.90 12.23
C ASP A 126 0.23 25.36 11.96
N PHE A 127 0.66 25.29 10.70
CA PHE A 127 2.00 25.65 10.28
C PHE A 127 1.95 26.62 9.09
N GLU A 128 2.74 27.68 9.13
CA GLU A 128 2.77 28.68 8.07
C GLU A 128 3.85 28.32 7.05
N LEU A 129 3.43 27.98 5.84
CA LEU A 129 4.35 27.82 4.71
C LEU A 129 4.65 29.19 4.10
N PRO A 130 5.91 29.42 3.68
CA PRO A 130 6.26 30.61 2.92
C PRO A 130 5.47 30.66 1.61
N PRO A 131 5.31 31.87 1.04
CA PRO A 131 4.62 32.01 -0.23
C PRO A 131 5.31 31.18 -1.32
N ALA A 132 4.50 30.46 -2.09
CA ALA A 132 5.00 29.54 -3.12
C ALA A 132 5.76 30.25 -4.24
N ARG A 133 5.43 31.53 -4.48
CA ARG A 133 6.10 32.40 -5.46
C ARG A 133 6.28 33.80 -4.88
N PRO A 134 7.24 34.59 -5.39
CA PRO A 134 7.36 36.00 -5.03
C PRO A 134 6.04 36.75 -5.31
N GLY A 135 5.45 37.35 -4.26
CA GLY A 135 4.18 38.07 -4.34
C GLY A 135 2.93 37.28 -3.95
N ASP A 136 3.04 35.97 -3.72
CA ASP A 136 1.92 35.18 -3.20
C ASP A 136 1.73 35.42 -1.69
N LYS A 137 0.55 35.04 -1.18
CA LYS A 137 0.26 35.05 0.26
C LYS A 137 0.86 33.81 0.92
N LEU A 138 1.17 33.95 2.21
CA LEU A 138 1.52 32.84 3.09
C LEU A 138 0.39 31.80 3.08
N PHE A 139 0.75 30.52 3.15
CA PHE A 139 -0.22 29.43 3.16
C PHE A 139 -0.23 28.75 4.53
N ILE A 140 -1.39 28.78 5.20
CA ILE A 140 -1.54 28.16 6.51
C ILE A 140 -1.95 26.70 6.31
N VAL A 141 -1.01 25.79 6.61
CA VAL A 141 -1.27 24.37 6.71
C VAL A 141 -2.06 24.12 7.99
N LYS A 142 -3.33 23.73 7.86
CA LYS A 142 -4.15 23.37 9.02
C LYS A 142 -3.77 22.01 9.58
N ALA A 143 -3.89 21.87 10.91
CA ALA A 143 -3.71 20.58 11.57
C ALA A 143 -4.60 19.50 10.93
N GLY A 144 -4.03 18.32 10.66
CA GLY A 144 -4.73 17.21 9.98
C GLY A 144 -4.68 17.25 8.45
N MET A 145 -4.10 18.29 7.84
CA MET A 145 -3.86 18.29 6.40
C MET A 145 -2.66 17.41 6.02
N ASN A 146 -2.82 16.59 4.97
CA ASN A 146 -1.75 15.72 4.50
C ASN A 146 -0.71 16.50 3.69
N ILE A 147 0.55 16.43 4.10
CA ILE A 147 1.69 16.95 3.33
C ILE A 147 2.36 15.77 2.61
N TRP A 148 2.49 15.87 1.28
CA TRP A 148 3.21 14.89 0.50
C TRP A 148 4.65 15.36 0.30
N ILE A 149 5.61 14.55 0.75
CA ILE A 149 7.02 14.71 0.41
C ILE A 149 7.28 13.78 -0.79
N PRO A 150 7.53 14.31 -1.99
CA PRO A 150 7.73 13.49 -3.18
C PRO A 150 9.14 12.92 -3.20
N VAL A 151 9.42 11.96 -2.30
CA VAL A 151 10.76 11.35 -2.11
C VAL A 151 11.34 10.86 -3.43
N SER A 152 10.55 10.16 -4.25
CA SER A 152 10.99 9.69 -5.57
C SER A 152 11.37 10.84 -6.50
N GLY A 153 10.62 11.94 -6.50
CA GLY A 153 10.92 13.13 -7.28
C GLY A 153 12.22 13.81 -6.83
N ILE A 154 12.52 13.82 -5.54
CA ILE A 154 13.79 14.34 -5.00
C ILE A 154 14.95 13.43 -5.41
N HIS A 155 14.82 12.11 -5.18
CA HIS A 155 15.85 11.13 -5.50
C HIS A 155 16.20 11.09 -7.00
N GLN A 156 15.23 11.40 -7.86
CA GLN A 156 15.42 11.39 -9.31
C GLN A 156 15.88 12.73 -9.89
N ASN A 157 16.02 13.77 -9.07
CA ASN A 157 16.31 15.12 -9.55
C ASN A 157 17.83 15.30 -9.76
N PRO A 158 18.27 15.58 -11.01
CA PRO A 158 19.69 15.75 -11.33
C PRO A 158 20.34 16.95 -10.63
N LYS A 159 19.54 17.90 -10.13
CA LYS A 159 20.04 19.03 -9.32
C LYS A 159 20.68 18.56 -8.01
N TYR A 160 20.17 17.48 -7.42
CA TYR A 160 20.63 16.98 -6.12
C TYR A 160 21.52 15.75 -6.25
N TYR A 161 21.33 14.95 -7.30
CA TYR A 161 22.10 13.73 -7.54
C TYR A 161 22.60 13.71 -8.97
N GLU A 162 23.91 13.74 -9.18
CA GLU A 162 24.54 13.80 -10.51
C GLU A 162 24.18 12.59 -11.41
N ASN A 163 23.90 11.43 -10.81
CA ASN A 163 23.44 10.21 -11.49
C ASN A 163 22.21 9.61 -10.80
N PRO A 164 21.04 10.26 -10.85
CA PRO A 164 19.93 10.00 -9.93
C PRO A 164 19.37 8.57 -10.04
N LEU A 165 19.43 7.98 -11.24
CA LEU A 165 18.93 6.63 -11.53
C LEU A 165 19.90 5.51 -11.16
N LYS A 166 21.15 5.85 -10.83
CA LYS A 166 22.16 4.88 -10.37
C LYS A 166 22.07 4.76 -8.85
N PHE A 167 21.92 3.52 -8.36
CA PHE A 167 22.07 3.24 -6.94
C PHE A 167 23.52 3.44 -6.53
N ASP A 168 23.73 4.29 -5.55
CA ASP A 168 25.04 4.74 -5.09
C ASP A 168 25.02 4.78 -3.56
N LEU A 169 25.80 3.89 -2.95
CA LEU A 169 25.83 3.71 -1.50
C LEU A 169 26.51 4.90 -0.80
N ASP A 170 27.44 5.56 -1.47
CA ASP A 170 28.23 6.65 -0.88
C ASP A 170 27.35 7.86 -0.53
N ARG A 171 26.18 8.01 -1.18
CA ARG A 171 25.16 9.03 -0.85
C ARG A 171 24.60 8.93 0.57
N PHE A 172 24.68 7.75 1.18
CA PHE A 172 24.17 7.50 2.53
C PHE A 172 25.28 7.52 3.58
N TYR A 173 26.53 7.64 3.15
CA TYR A 173 27.72 7.69 3.99
C TYR A 173 28.37 9.08 3.95
N GLU A 174 27.60 10.12 4.28
CA GLU A 174 28.19 11.37 4.75
C GLU A 174 28.34 11.31 6.28
N ASN A 175 29.50 11.74 6.78
CA ASN A 175 29.87 11.75 8.20
C ASN A 175 28.75 12.35 9.08
N ASN A 176 28.05 11.50 9.84
CA ASN A 176 27.29 11.94 11.01
C ASN A 176 28.24 12.23 12.18
#